data_AF-A0A7J2JNZ2-F1
#
_entry.id   AF-A0A7J2JNZ2-F1
#
_cell.length_a   1.000
_cell.length_b   1.000
_cell.length_c   1.000
_cell.angle_alpha   90.00
_cell.angle_beta   90.00
_cell.angle_gamma   90.00
#
_symmetry.space_group_name_H-M   'P 1'
#
loop_
_entity.id
_entity.type
_entity.pdbx_description
1 polymer ?
#
loop_
_entity_poly.entity_id
_entity_poly.type
_entity_poly.pdbx_seq_one_letter_code
_entity_poly.pdbx_strand_id
1 'polypeptide(L)'
;MRLQILRELSKCSFCGLCEWVCPVLRIEVKRNYGPRGRVNSILFQLREGLWTKAGEEGIFTCLLCGACSTQCPAGVDIENSVRLFRYYLSKKGIP
;
A
#
# COMPACT_ATOMS: atom_id res chain seq x y z
N MET A 1 14.76 -2.72 -5.52
CA MET A 1 13.29 -2.78 -5.40
C MET A 1 12.80 -2.89 -3.95
N ARG A 2 13.05 -3.98 -3.20
CA ARG A 2 12.61 -4.11 -1.78
C ARG A 2 13.00 -2.90 -0.91
N LEU A 3 14.27 -2.52 -0.91
CA LEU A 3 14.77 -1.39 -0.11
C LEU A 3 14.18 -0.03 -0.53
N GLN A 4 13.85 0.13 -1.82
CA GLN A 4 13.22 1.34 -2.33
C GLN A 4 11.80 1.50 -1.79
N ILE A 5 10.99 0.43 -1.87
CA ILE A 5 9.63 0.41 -1.33
C ILE A 5 9.66 0.65 0.18
N LEU A 6 10.55 -0.03 0.90
CA LEU A 6 10.70 0.15 2.35
C LEU A 6 11.02 1.60 2.70
N ARG A 7 12.00 2.22 2.04
CA ARG A 7 12.39 3.61 2.32
C ARG A 7 11.24 4.58 2.07
N GLU A 8 10.53 4.41 0.96
CA GLU A 8 9.42 5.28 0.58
C GLU A 8 8.26 5.20 1.59
N LEU A 9 7.81 3.97 1.89
CA LEU A 9 6.69 3.73 2.78
C LEU A 9 6.99 4.05 4.26
N SER A 10 8.26 4.05 4.66
CA SER A 10 8.68 4.42 6.01
C SER A 10 8.48 5.90 6.33
N LYS A 11 8.22 6.76 5.34
CA LYS A 11 7.89 8.18 5.54
C LYS A 11 6.48 8.40 6.12
N CYS A 12 5.63 7.36 6.16
CA CYS A 12 4.25 7.47 6.63
C CYS A 12 4.18 7.98 8.08
N SER A 13 3.50 9.11 8.29
CA SER A 13 3.27 9.72 9.61
C SER A 13 1.96 9.29 10.28
N PHE A 14 1.27 8.30 9.73
CA PHE A 14 -0.02 7.78 10.22
C PHE A 14 -1.20 8.78 10.27
N CYS A 15 -1.08 9.97 9.66
CA CYS A 15 -2.12 11.02 9.70
C CYS A 15 -3.50 10.64 9.13
N GLY A 16 -3.58 9.68 8.20
CA GLY A 16 -4.86 9.17 7.68
C GLY A 16 -5.53 9.99 6.56
N LEU A 17 -4.96 11.13 6.12
CA LEU A 17 -5.53 11.94 5.04
C LEU A 17 -5.67 11.16 3.71
N CYS A 18 -4.74 10.24 3.43
CA CYS A 18 -4.80 9.40 2.24
C CYS A 18 -6.05 8.50 2.22
N GLU A 19 -6.56 8.10 3.38
CA GLU A 19 -7.71 7.20 3.49
C GLU A 19 -8.98 7.86 2.95
N TRP A 20 -9.17 9.15 3.24
CA TRP A 20 -10.34 9.93 2.84
C TRP A 20 -10.53 10.04 1.33
N VAL A 21 -9.43 10.08 0.58
CA VAL A 21 -9.45 10.23 -0.88
C VAL A 21 -9.48 8.90 -1.62
N CYS A 22 -9.45 7.76 -0.91
CA CYS A 22 -9.42 6.46 -1.56
C CYS A 22 -10.84 6.00 -1.97
N PRO A 23 -11.11 5.81 -3.28
CA PRO A 23 -12.44 5.37 -3.73
C PRO A 23 -12.77 3.94 -3.28
N VAL A 24 -11.77 3.06 -3.20
CA VAL A 24 -11.97 1.66 -2.78
C VAL A 24 -12.41 1.61 -1.32
N LEU A 25 -11.74 2.33 -0.42
CA LEU A 25 -12.09 2.35 1.00
C LEU A 25 -13.46 2.97 1.26
N ARG A 26 -13.88 3.94 0.42
CA ARG A 26 -15.20 4.56 0.49
C ARG A 26 -16.33 3.58 0.20
N ILE A 27 -16.10 2.63 -0.71
CA ILE A 27 -17.10 1.62 -1.11
C ILE A 27 -17.02 0.40 -0.19
N GLU A 28 -15.81 -0.11 0.04
CA GLU A 28 -15.55 -1.25 0.90
C GLU A 28 -14.76 -0.83 2.14
N VAL A 29 -15.46 -0.69 3.26
CA VAL A 29 -14.89 -0.20 4.53
C VAL A 29 -14.11 -1.30 5.26
N LYS A 30 -13.09 -1.83 4.59
CA LYS A 30 -12.11 -2.78 5.13
C LYS A 30 -10.76 -2.07 5.29
N ARG A 31 -10.17 -2.13 6.49
CA ARG A 31 -8.96 -1.36 6.82
C ARG A 31 -7.77 -1.64 5.91
N ASN A 32 -7.59 -2.89 5.49
CA ASN A 32 -6.54 -3.33 4.55
C ASN A 32 -6.76 -2.87 3.10
N TYR A 33 -7.96 -2.41 2.75
CA TYR A 33 -8.28 -1.93 1.39
C TYR A 33 -8.01 -0.42 1.26
N GLY A 34 -7.77 0.28 2.37
CA GLY A 34 -7.32 1.66 2.38
C GLY A 34 -5.84 1.81 2.03
N PRO A 35 -5.40 2.98 1.54
CA PRO A 35 -4.01 3.25 1.22
C PRO A 35 -3.07 3.02 2.40
N ARG A 36 -3.41 3.47 3.62
CA ARG A 36 -2.54 3.22 4.78
C ARG A 36 -2.56 1.75 5.20
N GLY A 37 -3.70 1.07 5.03
CA GLY A 37 -3.79 -0.38 5.16
C GLY A 37 -2.76 -1.10 4.28
N ARG A 38 -2.73 -0.75 2.99
CA ARG A 38 -1.75 -1.28 2.03
C ARG A 38 -0.31 -0.93 2.40
N VAL A 39 -0.05 0.30 2.84
CA VAL A 39 1.27 0.70 3.35
C VAL A 39 1.72 -0.24 4.47
N ASN A 40 0.87 -0.47 5.46
CA ASN A 40 1.18 -1.36 6.58
C ASN A 40 1.36 -2.81 6.12
N SER A 41 0.48 -3.34 5.26
CA SER A 41 0.61 -4.69 4.72
C SER A 41 1.95 -4.88 4.02
N ILE A 42 2.35 -3.96 3.16
CA ILE A 42 3.63 -4.01 2.45
C ILE A 42 4.81 -3.93 3.43
N LEU A 43 4.74 -3.05 4.43
CA LEU A 43 5.79 -2.93 5.45
C LEU A 43 5.93 -4.22 6.27
N PHE A 44 4.84 -4.81 6.73
CA PHE A 44 4.86 -6.08 7.47
C PHE A 44 5.39 -7.23 6.62
N GLN A 45 4.93 -7.36 5.37
CA GLN A 45 5.41 -8.39 4.44
C GLN A 45 6.91 -8.25 4.16
N LEU A 46 7.39 -7.03 3.91
CA LEU A 46 8.79 -6.79 3.55
C LEU A 46 9.75 -6.73 4.74
N ARG A 47 9.31 -6.36 5.95
CA ARG A 47 10.17 -6.28 7.15
C ARG A 47 10.15 -7.56 7.95
N GLU A 48 8.96 -8.08 8.22
CA GLU A 48 8.74 -9.17 9.19
C GLU A 48 8.45 -10.51 8.49
N GLY A 49 8.22 -10.50 7.18
CA GLY A 49 7.84 -11.72 6.45
C GLY A 49 6.43 -12.20 6.79
N LEU A 50 5.56 -11.30 7.27
CA LEU A 50 4.17 -11.61 7.60
C LEU A 50 3.29 -11.58 6.34
N TRP A 51 3.24 -12.71 5.65
CA TRP A 51 2.40 -12.92 4.48
C TRP A 51 0.99 -13.36 4.91
N THR A 52 -0.04 -12.58 4.55
CA THR A 52 -1.43 -12.90 4.86
C THR A 52 -2.30 -12.69 3.62
N LYS A 53 -3.25 -13.60 3.39
CA LYS A 53 -4.20 -13.49 2.27
C LYS A 53 -4.95 -12.17 2.28
N ALA A 54 -5.39 -11.71 3.46
CA ALA A 54 -6.07 -10.44 3.60
C ALA A 54 -5.17 -9.24 3.21
N GLY A 55 -3.88 -9.27 3.55
CA GLY A 55 -2.93 -8.23 3.12
C GLY A 55 -2.76 -8.20 1.60
N GLU A 56 -2.59 -9.37 0.99
CA GLU A 56 -2.44 -9.55 -0.45
C GLU A 56 -3.70 -9.09 -1.21
N GLU A 57 -4.88 -9.52 -0.80
CA GLU A 57 -6.16 -9.06 -1.36
C GLU A 57 -6.28 -7.53 -1.28
N GLY A 58 -5.95 -6.95 -0.12
CA GLY A 58 -5.97 -5.49 0.07
C GLY A 58 -5.05 -4.74 -0.91
N ILE A 59 -3.89 -5.31 -1.23
CA ILE A 59 -2.97 -4.76 -2.22
C ILE A 59 -3.57 -4.81 -3.62
N PHE A 60 -4.20 -5.92 -4.01
CA PHE A 60 -4.75 -6.11 -5.36
C PHE A 60 -6.07 -5.38 -5.62
N THR A 61 -6.77 -4.92 -4.59
CA THR A 61 -7.93 -4.01 -4.75
C THR A 61 -7.54 -2.59 -5.18
N CYS A 62 -6.27 -2.21 -5.11
CA CYS A 62 -5.83 -0.85 -5.48
C CYS A 62 -6.05 -0.56 -6.98
N LEU A 63 -6.71 0.56 -7.29
CA LEU A 63 -6.92 1.02 -8.67
C LEU A 63 -5.70 1.71 -9.29
N LEU A 64 -4.62 1.92 -8.52
CA LEU A 64 -3.44 2.69 -8.94
C LEU A 64 -3.78 4.10 -9.45
N CYS A 65 -4.78 4.76 -8.85
CA CYS A 65 -5.30 6.05 -9.30
C CYS A 65 -4.52 7.29 -8.80
N GLY A 66 -3.49 7.13 -7.96
CA GLY A 66 -2.64 8.24 -7.52
C GLY A 66 -3.23 9.18 -6.45
N ALA A 67 -4.55 9.21 -6.23
CA ALA A 67 -5.20 10.17 -5.32
C ALA A 67 -4.58 10.23 -3.91
N CYS A 68 -4.25 9.07 -3.35
CA CYS A 68 -3.62 8.96 -2.04
C CYS A 68 -2.20 9.53 -1.98
N SER A 69 -1.41 9.40 -3.07
CA SER A 69 -0.06 9.98 -3.17
C SER A 69 -0.15 11.50 -3.23
N THR A 70 -1.06 12.05 -4.07
CA THR A 70 -1.28 13.50 -4.20
C THR A 70 -1.69 14.15 -2.88
N GLN A 71 -2.50 13.46 -2.07
CA GLN A 71 -3.00 13.98 -0.80
C GLN A 71 -2.00 13.85 0.37
N CYS A 72 -0.90 13.09 0.20
CA CYS A 72 -0.02 12.76 1.31
C CYS A 72 0.87 13.96 1.72
N PRO A 73 0.73 14.52 2.92
CA PRO A 73 1.56 15.65 3.36
C PRO A 73 3.03 15.24 3.63
N ALA A 74 3.27 13.95 3.87
CA ALA A 74 4.62 13.40 4.03
C ALA A 74 5.30 13.06 2.69
N GLY A 75 4.63 13.32 1.56
CA GLY A 75 5.16 13.05 0.22
C GLY A 75 5.42 11.57 -0.06
N VAL A 76 4.61 10.67 0.51
CA VAL A 76 4.72 9.22 0.25
C VAL A 76 4.14 8.90 -1.12
N ASP A 77 4.93 8.32 -2.00
CA ASP A 77 4.43 7.79 -3.28
C ASP A 77 3.79 6.39 -3.10
N ILE A 78 2.57 6.37 -2.57
CA ILE A 78 1.83 5.14 -2.23
C ILE A 78 1.46 4.37 -3.50
N GLU A 79 0.98 5.05 -4.53
CA GLU A 79 0.58 4.42 -5.79
C GLU A 79 1.74 3.64 -6.43
N ASN A 80 2.89 4.30 -6.62
CA ASN A 80 4.05 3.64 -7.21
C ASN A 80 4.61 2.55 -6.28
N SER A 81 4.57 2.75 -4.96
CA SER A 81 4.97 1.72 -4.00
C SER A 81 4.11 0.46 -4.13
N VAL A 82 2.80 0.59 -4.30
CA VAL A 82 1.89 -0.54 -4.57
C VAL A 82 2.20 -1.17 -5.92
N ARG A 83 2.42 -0.37 -6.97
CA ARG A 83 2.79 -0.85 -8.31
C ARG A 83 4.08 -1.70 -8.28
N LEU A 84 5.13 -1.18 -7.66
CA LEU A 84 6.41 -1.88 -7.50
C LEU A 84 6.26 -3.13 -6.64
N PHE A 85 5.41 -3.09 -5.62
CA PHE A 85 5.15 -4.26 -4.77
C PHE A 85 4.43 -5.37 -5.54
N ARG A 86 3.40 -5.06 -6.34
CA ARG A 86 2.76 -6.05 -7.23
C ARG A 86 3.76 -6.69 -8.20
N TYR A 87 4.66 -5.89 -8.76
CA TYR A 87 5.72 -6.42 -9.62
C TYR A 87 6.72 -7.31 -8.84
N TYR A 88 7.04 -6.95 -7.59
CA TYR A 88 7.82 -7.80 -6.69
C TYR A 88 7.16 -9.16 -6.44
N LEU A 89 5.85 -9.18 -6.15
CA LEU A 89 5.08 -10.42 -5.93
C LEU A 89 5.07 -11.31 -7.17
N SER A 90 4.79 -10.72 -8.34
CA SER A 90 4.79 -11.43 -9.62
C SER A 90 6.13 -12.12 -9.90
N LYS A 91 7.26 -11.48 -9.61
CA LYS A 91 8.59 -12.09 -9.76
C LYS A 91 8.88 -13.22 -8.76
N LYS A 92 8.14 -13.30 -7.67
CA LYS A 92 8.25 -14.35 -6.65
C LYS A 92 7.25 -15.48 -6.84
N GLY A 93 6.35 -15.39 -7.82
CA GLY A 93 5.26 -16.35 -8.00
C GLY A 93 4.23 -16.30 -6.86
N ILE A 94 4.19 -15.18 -6.13
CA ILE A 94 3.18 -14.94 -5.09
C ILE A 94 2.03 -14.22 -5.81
N PRO A 95 0.81 -14.81 -5.84
CA PRO A 95 -0.33 -14.22 -6.52
C PRO A 95 -0.75 -12.88 -5.91
#